data_AF-A0A072U0M3-F1
#
_entry.id   AF-A0A072U0M3-F1
#
_cell.length_a   1.000
_cell.length_b   1.000
_cell.length_c   1.000
_cell.angle_alpha   90.00
_cell.angle_beta   90.00
_cell.angle_gamma   90.00
#
_symmetry.space_group_name_H-M   'P 1'
#
loop_
_entity.id
_entity.type
_entity.pdbx_description
1 polymer ?
#
loop_
_entity_poly.entity_id
_entity_poly.type
_entity_poly.pdbx_seq_one_letter_code
_entity_poly.pdbx_strand_id
1 'polypeptide(L)'
;MSNLSKLHFEVLKISGHNYLTWAVDAEMYLAAEGNADAIKEGNKASEQQKAKALIFLRHHINEALKNEYLTVKDPLVLWNKLKDRYEHLKAIILPKARYDWMHLRLQDYKSVTAYNSEVYKITSQLELCGEKFKKLESVNRSRDCICYAWLMSLTASEIALSLLV
;
A
#
# COMPACT_ATOMS: atom_id res chain seq x y z
N MET A 1 12.19 21.63 25.28
CA MET A 1 12.18 21.88 23.83
C MET A 1 12.34 20.56 23.10
N SER A 2 11.26 20.00 22.55
CA SER A 2 11.29 18.75 21.78
C SER A 2 10.79 19.01 20.36
N ASN A 3 11.61 19.68 19.54
CA ASN A 3 11.45 19.59 18.09
C ASN A 3 12.20 18.33 17.62
N LEU A 4 11.70 17.18 18.04
CA LEU A 4 12.00 15.92 17.35
C LEU A 4 11.26 16.03 16.02
N SER A 5 12.02 16.17 14.94
CA SER A 5 11.54 16.31 13.57
C SER A 5 10.35 15.40 13.32
N LYS A 6 9.19 16.01 13.03
CA LYS A 6 7.96 15.29 12.76
C LYS A 6 8.20 14.40 11.53
N LEU A 7 8.01 13.09 11.70
CA LEU A 7 8.05 12.14 10.60
C LEU A 7 7.02 12.54 9.54
N HIS A 8 7.40 12.47 8.27
CA HIS A 8 6.50 12.84 7.17
C HIS A 8 5.45 11.77 6.88
N PHE A 9 5.79 10.51 7.12
CA PHE A 9 4.92 9.34 7.03
C PHE A 9 5.45 8.22 7.94
N GLU A 10 4.77 7.08 7.95
CA GLU A 10 5.11 5.95 8.82
C GLU A 10 6.53 5.43 8.55
N VAL A 11 7.28 5.14 9.61
CA VAL A 11 8.63 4.55 9.53
C VAL A 11 8.56 3.14 8.94
N LEU A 12 9.53 2.77 8.10
CA LEU A 12 9.68 1.40 7.60
C LEU A 12 9.85 0.45 8.78
N LYS A 13 8.92 -0.49 8.93
CA LYS A 13 8.95 -1.47 10.01
C LYS A 13 9.96 -2.56 9.72
N ILE A 14 10.56 -3.13 10.77
CA ILE A 14 11.53 -4.22 10.64
C ILE A 14 10.97 -5.48 9.95
N SER A 15 9.66 -5.74 10.09
CA SER A 15 9.01 -6.85 9.39
C SER A 15 8.77 -6.57 7.91
N GLY A 16 8.95 -5.33 7.44
CA GLY A 16 8.77 -4.94 6.05
C GLY A 16 7.33 -4.90 5.54
N HIS A 17 6.32 -5.21 6.35
CA HIS A 17 4.93 -5.29 5.84
C HIS A 17 4.39 -3.97 5.26
N ASN A 18 4.94 -2.83 5.66
CA ASN A 18 4.63 -1.52 5.09
C ASN A 18 5.63 -1.05 4.02
N TYR A 19 6.55 -1.92 3.58
CA TYR A 19 7.63 -1.56 2.64
C TYR A 19 7.11 -0.97 1.33
N LEU A 20 6.07 -1.55 0.72
CA LEU A 20 5.56 -1.04 -0.56
C LEU A 20 5.01 0.38 -0.44
N THR A 21 4.20 0.64 0.59
CA THR A 21 3.67 1.98 0.86
C THR A 21 4.80 2.95 1.23
N TRP A 22 5.70 2.53 2.11
CA TRP A 22 6.87 3.31 2.53
C TRP A 22 7.76 3.70 1.35
N ALA A 23 8.00 2.79 0.41
CA ALA A 23 8.84 3.04 -0.75
C ALA A 23 8.21 4.11 -1.65
N VAL A 24 6.90 4.02 -1.91
CA VAL A 24 6.16 5.03 -2.67
C VAL A 24 6.22 6.40 -1.98
N ASP A 25 5.95 6.46 -0.68
CA ASP A 25 5.99 7.71 0.08
C ASP A 25 7.39 8.34 0.09
N ALA A 26 8.44 7.52 0.24
CA ALA A 26 9.83 7.96 0.20
C ALA A 26 10.24 8.49 -1.18
N GLU A 27 9.88 7.79 -2.26
CA GLU A 27 10.13 8.24 -3.63
C GLU A 27 9.42 9.57 -3.91
N MET A 28 8.14 9.69 -3.55
CA MET A 28 7.36 10.91 -3.74
C MET A 28 7.94 12.10 -2.96
N TYR A 29 8.35 11.89 -1.71
CA TYR A 29 8.97 12.93 -0.91
C TYR A 29 10.31 13.38 -1.50
N LEU A 30 11.19 12.44 -1.86
CA LEU A 30 12.47 12.76 -2.47
C LEU A 30 12.29 13.49 -3.82
N ALA A 31 11.25 13.14 -4.59
CA ALA A 31 10.92 13.85 -5.83
C ALA A 31 10.45 15.28 -5.57
N ALA A 32 9.55 15.48 -4.60
CA ALA A 32 9.07 16.81 -4.22
C ALA A 32 10.21 17.74 -3.75
N GLU A 33 11.19 17.19 -3.04
CA GLU A 33 12.36 17.91 -2.55
C GLU A 33 13.52 18.02 -3.56
N GLY A 34 13.33 17.55 -4.80
CA GLY A 34 14.37 17.59 -5.84
C GLY A 34 15.58 16.70 -5.57
N ASN A 35 15.42 15.66 -4.76
CA ASN A 35 16.46 14.70 -4.35
C ASN A 35 16.29 13.29 -4.94
N ALA A 36 15.26 13.05 -5.76
CA ALA A 36 14.95 11.71 -6.29
C ALA A 36 16.09 11.06 -7.08
N ASP A 37 16.93 11.84 -7.75
CA ASP A 37 18.06 11.30 -8.52
C ASP A 37 19.15 10.67 -7.64
N ALA A 38 19.15 10.96 -6.33
CA ALA A 38 20.09 10.37 -5.38
C ALA A 38 19.87 8.87 -5.15
N ILE A 39 18.66 8.35 -5.44
CA ILE A 39 18.30 6.93 -5.27
C ILE A 39 18.09 6.19 -6.60
N LYS A 40 18.42 6.83 -7.74
CA LYS A 40 18.33 6.22 -9.07
C LYS A 40 19.68 5.69 -9.53
N GLU A 41 19.65 4.67 -10.39
CA GLU A 41 20.84 4.18 -11.08
C GLU A 41 21.46 5.28 -11.96
N GLY A 42 22.80 5.28 -12.05
CA GLY A 42 23.54 6.34 -12.74
C GLY A 42 23.43 7.71 -12.06
N ASN A 43 23.13 7.73 -10.75
CA ASN A 43 23.02 8.91 -9.87
C ASN A 43 23.86 10.10 -10.35
N LYS A 44 23.15 11.17 -10.73
CA LYS A 44 23.71 12.48 -11.14
C LYS A 44 23.53 13.55 -10.06
N ALA A 45 23.08 13.15 -8.88
CA ALA A 45 22.81 14.06 -7.78
C ALA A 45 24.10 14.63 -7.20
N SER A 46 24.06 15.89 -6.80
CA SER A 46 25.13 16.53 -6.02
C SER A 46 25.34 15.84 -4.67
N GLU A 47 26.53 16.00 -4.08
CA GLU A 47 26.82 15.48 -2.74
C GLU A 47 25.86 16.02 -1.68
N GLN A 48 25.37 17.26 -1.83
CA GLN A 48 24.36 17.83 -0.94
C GLN A 48 23.02 17.09 -1.05
N GLN A 49 22.54 16.80 -2.27
CA GLN A 49 21.32 16.03 -2.49
C GLN A 49 21.46 14.61 -1.96
N LYS A 50 22.61 13.96 -2.15
CA LYS A 50 22.90 12.63 -1.58
C LYS A 50 22.85 12.64 -0.06
N ALA A 51 23.47 13.64 0.58
CA ALA A 51 23.45 13.79 2.03
C ALA A 51 22.02 14.00 2.56
N LYS A 52 21.24 14.87 1.91
CA LYS A 52 19.83 15.11 2.27
C LYS A 52 19.00 13.84 2.14
N ALA A 53 19.13 13.12 1.03
CA ALA A 53 18.43 11.85 0.81
C ALA A 53 18.80 10.79 1.85
N LEU A 54 20.10 10.66 2.17
CA LEU A 54 20.56 9.69 3.16
C LEU A 54 20.02 10.00 4.56
N ILE A 55 20.08 11.27 4.99
CA ILE A 55 19.53 11.70 6.29
C ILE A 55 18.04 11.39 6.35
N PHE A 56 17.30 11.71 5.28
CA PHE A 56 15.88 11.44 5.17
C PHE A 56 15.57 9.93 5.28
N LEU A 57 16.23 9.08 4.49
CA LEU A 57 16.04 7.63 4.52
C LEU A 57 16.34 7.07 5.91
N ARG A 58 17.47 7.47 6.52
CA ARG A 58 17.83 7.04 7.87
C ARG A 58 16.84 7.52 8.92
N HIS A 59 16.17 8.66 8.73
CA HIS A 59 15.14 9.11 9.65
C HIS A 59 13.85 8.27 9.57
N HIS A 60 13.54 7.74 8.38
CA HIS A 60 12.29 7.04 8.08
C HIS A 60 12.40 5.51 8.07
N ILE A 61 13.49 4.91 8.58
CA ILE A 61 13.60 3.45 8.77
C ILE A 61 13.69 3.08 10.25
N ASN A 62 13.28 1.86 10.61
CA ASN A 62 13.35 1.37 11.98
C ASN A 62 14.78 1.41 12.56
N GLU A 63 14.92 1.69 13.85
CA GLU A 63 16.21 1.77 14.55
C GLU A 63 17.11 0.55 14.34
N ALA A 64 16.55 -0.67 14.33
CA ALA A 64 17.35 -1.87 14.08
C ALA A 64 17.97 -1.87 12.67
N LEU A 65 17.22 -1.39 11.67
CA LEU A 65 17.72 -1.24 10.29
C LEU A 65 18.78 -0.13 10.20
N LYS A 66 18.64 0.95 10.98
CA LYS A 66 19.67 2.01 11.06
C LYS A 66 20.98 1.47 11.60
N ASN A 67 20.91 0.61 12.62
CA ASN A 67 22.08 -0.03 13.21
C ASN A 67 22.75 -1.01 12.24
N GLU A 68 21.96 -1.82 11.55
CA GLU A 68 22.48 -2.77 10.56
C GLU A 68 23.18 -2.06 9.40
N TYR A 69 22.60 -0.97 8.90
CA TYR A 69 23.14 -0.21 7.78
C TYR A 69 23.93 1.03 8.20
N LEU A 70 24.45 1.07 9.43
CA LEU A 70 25.08 2.26 10.01
C LEU A 70 26.26 2.80 9.17
N THR A 71 26.99 1.89 8.53
CA THR A 71 28.19 2.17 7.73
C THR A 71 27.90 2.56 6.29
N VAL A 72 26.64 2.47 5.84
CA VAL A 72 26.24 2.84 4.48
C VAL A 72 26.21 4.36 4.35
N LYS A 73 27.07 4.90 3.47
CA LYS A 73 27.23 6.35 3.23
C LYS A 73 26.59 6.84 1.93
N ASP A 74 26.11 5.93 1.08
CA ASP A 74 25.47 6.25 -0.18
C ASP A 74 23.96 5.95 -0.09
N PRO A 75 23.07 6.94 -0.34
CA PRO A 75 21.62 6.74 -0.29
C PRO A 75 21.12 5.71 -1.31
N LEU A 76 21.73 5.60 -2.50
CA LEU A 76 21.35 4.60 -3.50
C LEU A 76 21.67 3.18 -3.00
N VAL A 77 22.82 3.00 -2.36
CA VAL A 77 23.19 1.71 -1.76
C VAL A 77 22.22 1.34 -0.64
N LEU A 78 21.84 2.29 0.22
CA LEU A 78 20.84 2.03 1.27
C LEU A 78 19.48 1.67 0.67
N TRP A 79 19.03 2.43 -0.33
CA TRP A 79 17.78 2.19 -1.05
C TRP A 79 17.73 0.78 -1.64
N ASN A 80 18.77 0.38 -2.36
CA ASN A 80 18.86 -0.94 -2.98
C ASN A 80 18.91 -2.07 -1.95
N LYS A 81 19.63 -1.91 -0.83
CA LYS A 81 19.62 -2.92 0.25
C LYS A 81 18.24 -3.13 0.85
N LEU A 82 17.49 -2.05 1.07
CA LEU A 82 16.11 -2.13 1.55
C LEU A 82 15.20 -2.77 0.50
N LYS A 83 15.39 -2.44 -0.77
CA LYS A 83 14.69 -3.06 -1.90
C LYS A 83 14.96 -4.55 -1.99
N ASP A 84 16.21 -4.98 -2.05
CA ASP A 84 16.57 -6.40 -2.10
C ASP A 84 15.99 -7.18 -0.91
N ARG A 85 16.02 -6.57 0.29
CA ARG A 85 15.47 -7.20 1.48
C ARG A 85 13.96 -7.38 1.40
N TYR A 86 13.18 -6.44 0.88
CA TYR A 86 11.73 -6.44 1.05
C TYR A 86 10.93 -6.55 -0.26
N GLU A 87 11.56 -6.46 -1.43
CA GLU A 87 10.85 -6.54 -2.72
C GLU A 87 10.18 -7.91 -2.92
N HIS A 88 10.75 -8.97 -2.34
CA HIS A 88 10.14 -10.30 -2.32
C HIS A 88 8.75 -10.33 -1.64
N LEU A 89 8.42 -9.33 -0.81
CA LEU A 89 7.08 -9.22 -0.22
C LEU A 89 6.00 -9.06 -1.28
N LYS A 90 6.31 -8.53 -2.48
CA LYS A 90 5.38 -8.54 -3.62
C LYS A 90 4.94 -9.97 -3.97
N ALA A 91 5.85 -10.93 -3.92
CA ALA A 91 5.55 -12.33 -4.21
C ALA A 91 4.67 -12.99 -3.13
N ILE A 92 4.59 -12.40 -1.93
CA ILE A 92 3.70 -12.87 -0.85
C ILE A 92 2.36 -12.13 -0.89
N ILE A 93 2.38 -10.82 -1.09
CA ILE A 93 1.19 -9.96 -1.13
C ILE A 93 0.34 -10.30 -2.35
N LEU A 94 0.95 -10.51 -3.52
CA LEU A 94 0.22 -10.71 -4.76
C LEU A 94 -0.68 -11.97 -4.76
N PRO A 95 -0.18 -13.18 -4.43
CA PRO A 95 -1.05 -14.35 -4.34
C PRO A 95 -2.15 -14.21 -3.29
N LYS A 96 -1.82 -13.58 -2.14
CA LYS A 96 -2.80 -13.32 -1.09
C LYS A 96 -3.90 -12.38 -1.57
N ALA A 97 -3.54 -11.26 -2.19
CA ALA A 97 -4.50 -10.29 -2.71
C ALA A 97 -5.38 -10.90 -3.82
N ARG A 98 -4.82 -11.76 -4.69
CA ARG A 98 -5.61 -12.54 -5.67
C ARG A 98 -6.59 -13.49 -4.99
N TYR A 99 -6.13 -14.21 -3.98
CA TYR A 99 -6.98 -15.12 -3.21
C TYR A 99 -8.11 -14.36 -2.53
N ASP A 100 -7.79 -13.28 -1.81
CA ASP A 100 -8.76 -12.43 -1.12
C ASP A 100 -9.76 -11.85 -2.14
N TRP A 101 -9.29 -11.40 -3.30
CA TRP A 101 -10.14 -10.93 -4.40
C TRP A 101 -11.10 -12.00 -4.92
N MET A 102 -10.62 -13.23 -5.14
CA MET A 102 -11.43 -14.33 -5.65
C MET A 102 -12.53 -14.73 -4.66
N HIS A 103 -12.21 -14.69 -3.36
CA HIS A 103 -13.13 -15.12 -2.29
C HIS A 103 -13.92 -13.97 -1.65
N LEU A 104 -13.77 -12.73 -2.14
CA LEU A 104 -14.49 -11.57 -1.61
C LEU A 104 -16.00 -11.67 -1.93
N ARG A 105 -16.84 -11.69 -0.88
CA ARG A 105 -18.31 -11.71 -1.00
C ARG A 105 -18.94 -10.64 -0.13
N LEU A 106 -19.95 -9.93 -0.66
CA LEU A 106 -20.65 -8.88 0.07
C LEU A 106 -21.30 -9.41 1.37
N GLN A 107 -21.86 -10.62 1.34
CA GLN A 107 -22.54 -11.24 2.48
C GLN A 107 -21.66 -11.46 3.71
N ASP A 108 -20.33 -11.49 3.54
CA ASP A 108 -19.39 -11.68 4.66
C ASP A 108 -19.15 -10.37 5.45
N TYR A 109 -19.73 -9.24 5.01
CA TYR A 109 -19.54 -7.92 5.61
C TYR A 109 -20.83 -7.35 6.18
N LYS A 110 -20.71 -6.66 7.32
CA LYS A 110 -21.84 -6.02 8.03
C LYS A 110 -22.46 -4.84 7.27
N SER A 111 -21.74 -4.26 6.31
CA SER A 111 -22.21 -3.11 5.53
C SER A 111 -21.51 -3.00 4.18
N VAL A 112 -22.16 -2.35 3.23
CA VAL A 112 -21.59 -2.02 1.91
C VAL A 112 -20.33 -1.17 2.04
N THR A 113 -20.26 -0.27 3.03
CA THR A 113 -19.06 0.54 3.28
C THR A 113 -17.88 -0.31 3.73
N ALA A 114 -18.09 -1.29 4.62
CA ALA A 114 -17.03 -2.19 5.07
C ALA A 114 -16.53 -3.08 3.92
N TYR A 115 -17.46 -3.60 3.10
CA TYR A 115 -17.11 -4.34 1.88
C TYR A 115 -16.30 -3.48 0.91
N ASN A 116 -16.76 -2.27 0.60
CA ASN A 116 -16.07 -1.35 -0.31
C ASN A 116 -14.67 -0.99 0.21
N SER A 117 -14.52 -0.81 1.53
CA SER A 117 -13.20 -0.59 2.13
C SER A 117 -12.23 -1.74 1.86
N GLU A 118 -12.69 -2.99 1.94
CA GLU A 118 -11.85 -4.15 1.64
C GLU A 118 -11.59 -4.32 0.14
N VAL A 119 -12.59 -4.04 -0.72
CA VAL A 119 -12.40 -3.93 -2.18
C VAL A 119 -11.24 -2.98 -2.48
N TYR A 120 -11.28 -1.75 -1.95
CA TYR A 120 -10.23 -0.75 -2.18
C TYR A 120 -8.87 -1.25 -1.70
N LYS A 121 -8.80 -1.80 -0.49
CA LYS A 121 -7.56 -2.35 0.08
C LYS A 121 -6.96 -3.44 -0.81
N ILE A 122 -7.76 -4.40 -1.26
CA ILE A 122 -7.31 -5.49 -2.13
C ILE A 122 -6.87 -4.94 -3.49
N THR A 123 -7.67 -4.07 -4.12
CA THR A 123 -7.31 -3.50 -5.42
C THR A 123 -6.03 -2.67 -5.36
N SER A 124 -5.82 -1.88 -4.32
CA SER A 124 -4.58 -1.13 -4.13
C SER A 124 -3.38 -2.05 -3.93
N GLN A 125 -3.53 -3.18 -3.24
CA GLN A 125 -2.45 -4.17 -3.11
C GLN A 125 -2.09 -4.83 -4.46
N LEU A 126 -3.08 -5.15 -5.28
CA LEU A 126 -2.87 -5.69 -6.63
C LEU A 126 -2.16 -4.66 -7.53
N GLU A 127 -2.61 -3.40 -7.52
CA GLU A 127 -1.99 -2.29 -8.26
C GLU A 127 -0.55 -2.04 -7.82
N LEU A 128 -0.27 -2.02 -6.50
CA LEU A 128 1.09 -1.88 -5.95
C LEU A 128 2.01 -3.03 -6.36
N CYS A 129 1.47 -4.21 -6.62
CA CYS A 129 2.21 -5.36 -7.13
C CYS A 129 2.33 -5.38 -8.66
N GLY A 130 1.83 -4.36 -9.36
CA GLY A 130 1.95 -4.22 -10.81
C GLY A 130 0.82 -4.83 -11.63
N GLU A 131 -0.26 -5.29 -11.00
CA GLU A 131 -1.45 -5.74 -11.74
C GLU A 131 -2.28 -4.56 -12.21
N LYS A 132 -2.57 -4.55 -13.51
CA LYS A 132 -3.49 -3.56 -14.10
C LYS A 132 -4.92 -4.01 -13.87
N PHE A 133 -5.51 -3.58 -12.76
CA PHE A 133 -6.93 -3.76 -12.53
C PHE A 133 -7.72 -2.68 -13.26
N LYS A 134 -8.77 -3.05 -14.02
CA LYS A 134 -9.68 -2.04 -14.56
C LYS A 134 -10.57 -1.56 -13.41
N LYS A 135 -10.52 -0.27 -13.09
CA LYS A 135 -11.44 0.38 -12.14
C LYS A 135 -12.92 0.05 -12.43
N LEU A 136 -13.26 -0.24 -13.69
CA LEU A 136 -14.58 -0.67 -14.10
C LEU A 136 -14.97 -2.05 -13.56
N GLU A 137 -14.02 -3.00 -13.40
CA GLU A 137 -14.30 -4.33 -12.84
C GLU A 137 -14.57 -4.28 -11.33
N SER A 138 -13.85 -3.44 -10.58
CA SER A 138 -14.14 -3.24 -9.15
C SER A 138 -15.45 -2.51 -8.92
N VAL A 139 -15.75 -1.50 -9.74
CA VAL A 139 -17.04 -0.80 -9.73
C VAL A 139 -18.19 -1.73 -10.13
N ASN A 140 -18.03 -2.53 -11.19
CA ASN A 140 -19.05 -3.48 -11.63
C ASN A 140 -19.29 -4.54 -10.55
N ARG A 141 -18.24 -5.10 -9.94
CA ARG A 141 -18.41 -6.07 -8.85
C ARG A 141 -19.12 -5.46 -7.63
N SER A 142 -18.79 -4.22 -7.24
CA SER A 142 -19.54 -3.51 -6.19
C SER A 142 -20.99 -3.21 -6.59
N ARG A 143 -21.25 -2.83 -7.85
CA ARG A 143 -22.60 -2.52 -8.38
C ARG A 143 -23.46 -3.77 -8.52
N ASP A 144 -22.90 -4.86 -9.01
CA ASP A 144 -23.57 -6.16 -9.14
C ASP A 144 -23.98 -6.64 -7.75
N CYS A 145 -23.09 -6.56 -6.76
CA CYS A 145 -23.43 -6.90 -5.38
C CYS A 145 -24.51 -6.00 -4.76
N ILE A 146 -24.52 -4.69 -5.05
CA ILE A 146 -25.60 -3.77 -4.60
C ILE A 146 -26.93 -4.12 -5.29
N CYS A 147 -26.91 -4.43 -6.58
CA CYS A 147 -28.09 -4.85 -7.33
C CYS A 147 -28.65 -6.16 -6.78
N TYR A 148 -27.80 -7.15 -6.51
CA TYR A 148 -28.20 -8.41 -5.86
C TYR A 148 -28.72 -8.20 -4.44
N ALA A 149 -28.09 -7.35 -3.62
CA ALA A 149 -28.59 -7.06 -2.26
C ALA A 149 -29.96 -6.35 -2.27
N TRP A 150 -30.19 -5.46 -3.25
CA TRP A 150 -31.47 -4.79 -3.45
C TRP A 150 -32.55 -5.76 -3.94
N LEU A 151 -32.23 -6.63 -4.91
CA LEU A 151 -33.08 -7.73 -5.38
C LEU A 151 -33.44 -8.71 -4.25
N MET A 152 -32.47 -9.16 -3.46
CA MET A 152 -32.72 -10.06 -2.33
C MET A 152 -33.59 -9.41 -1.24
N SER A 153 -33.44 -8.10 -1.00
CA SER A 153 -34.30 -7.36 -0.06
C SER A 153 -35.74 -7.22 -0.57
N LEU A 154 -35.91 -7.00 -1.88
CA LEU A 154 -37.24 -6.99 -2.53
C LEU A 154 -37.91 -8.35 -2.42
N THR A 155 -37.22 -9.44 -2.77
CA THR A 155 -37.79 -10.80 -2.64
C THR A 155 -38.13 -11.17 -1.20
N ALA A 156 -37.33 -10.75 -0.21
CA ALA A 156 -37.67 -10.97 1.20
C ALA A 156 -38.93 -10.20 1.64
N SER A 157 -39.13 -8.97 1.14
CA SER A 157 -40.32 -8.17 1.41
C SER A 157 -41.58 -8.69 0.72
N GLU A 158 -41.44 -9.23 -0.49
CA GLU A 158 -42.54 -9.86 -1.25
C GLU A 158 -42.96 -11.21 -0.63
N ILE A 159 -41.99 -12.00 -0.15
CA ILE A 159 -42.27 -13.24 0.60
C ILE A 159 -42.94 -12.94 1.94
N ALA A 160 -42.52 -11.89 2.66
CA ALA A 160 -43.13 -11.48 3.92
C ALA A 160 -44.60 -11.02 3.76
N LEU A 161 -44.93 -10.36 2.64
CA LEU A 161 -46.30 -9.98 2.29
C LEU A 161 -47.17 -11.19 1.92
N SER A 162 -46.59 -12.23 1.31
CA SER A 162 -47.31 -13.46 0.95
C SER A 162 -47.68 -14.38 2.13
N LEU A 163 -47.06 -14.17 3.30
CA LEU A 163 -47.32 -14.94 4.54
C LEU A 163 -48.28 -14.22 5.51
N LEU A 164 -48.74 -13.01 5.15
CA LEU A 164 -49.69 -12.20 5.91
C LEU A 164 -51.12 -12.18 5.30
N VAL A 165 -51.37 -13.02 4.29
CA VAL A 165 -52.69 -13.32 3.69
C VAL A 165 -53.01 -14.78 3.93
#